data_AF-A0A0M9EX83-F1
#
_entry.id   AF-A0A0M9EX83-F1
#
_cell.length_a   1.000
_cell.length_b   1.000
_cell.length_c   1.000
_cell.angle_alpha   90.00
_cell.angle_beta   90.00
_cell.angle_gamma   90.00
#
_symmetry.space_group_name_H-M   'P 1'
#
loop_
_entity.id
_entity.type
_entity.pdbx_description
1 polymer ?
#
loop_
_entity_poly.entity_id
_entity_poly.type
_entity_poly.pdbx_seq_one_letter_code
_entity_poly.pdbx_strand_id
1 'polypeptide(L)'
;MVFNSSSPYPEGVISFLDTDLYKLTMQCAVFKFFKDVPVTYAYTNRTPDKKLSRTAFKWLEEQIGKLGNISLSTDEYLFLKKHCDYLSEDYLNFLKEFRLSPREQVVAAFTPVGEDNGDDSIVGDVDIQIKGTWVDTILYEIPMLALTSEAYFKFMDTDWNYEGQEKQAFDKGLQLLEAGCVTSEFGTRRRRDYHTQALVFRGLVHASKEAEKKGFPGKLSGTSNVHLAMRFNIPPVGTVAHEWFMGVAAIIGDYKQATEVALRHWVACFGNKLGIALTDTFGTQEFLRAFTQTVQTIEGGFPAETFKKADGSMKTYAEAFAGIRQDSGDPAEYTKWMREFYDKQGITDKKLIVFSDSLNIEKCLEYKKIADDLGFQPTFGVGTYLTNDFTNTKTGKKSVPLNIVIKISSAAGRPAVKISDNAGKNTGDKETVEKVKRELGYVEREWKEGDETSRWGKA
;
A
#
# COMPACT_ATOMS: atom_id res chain seq x y z
N MET A 1 13.45 -18.50 19.15
CA MET A 1 14.22 -17.53 19.95
C MET A 1 13.28 -16.80 20.88
N VAL A 2 13.69 -16.48 22.11
CA VAL A 2 12.96 -15.51 22.94
C VAL A 2 13.31 -14.12 22.41
N PHE A 3 12.30 -13.31 22.11
CA PHE A 3 12.51 -11.94 21.62
C PHE A 3 13.09 -11.08 22.74
N ASN A 4 14.25 -10.46 22.51
CA ASN A 4 14.84 -9.56 23.49
C ASN A 4 14.12 -8.21 23.45
N SER A 5 13.27 -7.94 24.45
CA SER A 5 12.45 -6.72 24.57
C SER A 5 13.24 -5.46 24.95
N SER A 6 14.56 -5.58 25.18
CA SER A 6 15.43 -4.50 25.69
C SER A 6 16.14 -3.67 24.62
N SER A 7 15.98 -3.98 23.34
CA SER A 7 16.49 -3.12 22.26
C SER A 7 15.56 -1.90 22.09
N PRO A 8 16.07 -0.66 22.16
CA PRO A 8 15.24 0.53 21.95
C PRO A 8 14.61 0.50 20.56
N TYR A 9 13.33 0.82 20.48
CA TYR A 9 12.65 0.96 19.20
C TYR A 9 13.25 2.15 18.44
N PRO A 10 13.53 2.01 17.13
CA PRO A 10 14.08 3.11 16.35
C PRO A 10 13.14 4.31 16.37
N GLU A 11 13.71 5.49 16.50
CA GLU A 11 13.04 6.74 16.18
C GLU A 11 12.98 6.88 14.65
N GLY A 12 11.79 7.14 14.10
CA GLY A 12 11.60 7.30 12.67
C GLY A 12 11.78 6.01 11.86
N VAL A 13 12.65 6.05 10.85
CA VAL A 13 12.83 5.00 9.83
C VAL A 13 14.32 4.73 9.63
N ILE A 14 14.72 3.46 9.76
CA ILE A 14 16.15 3.06 9.81
C ILE A 14 16.58 2.09 8.69
N SER A 15 15.66 1.64 7.83
CA SER A 15 15.89 0.55 6.89
C SER A 15 15.02 0.68 5.64
N PHE A 16 15.53 0.27 4.48
CA PHE A 16 14.72 0.13 3.26
C PHE A 16 13.66 -0.97 3.36
N LEU A 17 13.75 -1.87 4.35
CA LEU A 17 12.73 -2.87 4.63
C LEU A 17 11.65 -2.36 5.60
N ASP A 18 11.83 -1.21 6.28
CA ASP A 18 10.77 -0.57 7.08
C ASP A 18 9.78 0.19 6.17
N THR A 19 9.25 -0.56 5.21
CA THR A 19 8.40 -0.13 4.10
C THR A 19 7.43 -1.26 3.75
N ASP A 20 6.35 -0.94 3.04
CA ASP A 20 5.42 -1.96 2.53
C ASP A 20 6.05 -2.70 1.32
N LEU A 21 6.06 -4.04 1.29
CA LEU A 21 6.72 -4.88 0.28
C LEU A 21 6.50 -4.43 -1.18
N TYR A 22 5.31 -3.94 -1.50
CA TYR A 22 5.00 -3.50 -2.88
C TYR A 22 5.90 -2.36 -3.36
N LYS A 23 6.52 -1.59 -2.47
CA LYS A 23 7.53 -0.57 -2.81
C LYS A 23 8.78 -1.21 -3.40
N LEU A 24 9.27 -2.30 -2.81
CA LEU A 24 10.43 -3.05 -3.30
C LEU A 24 10.10 -3.79 -4.61
N THR A 25 8.91 -4.39 -4.72
CA THR A 25 8.54 -5.10 -5.96
C THR A 25 8.26 -4.13 -7.11
N MET A 26 7.61 -3.00 -6.87
CA MET A 26 7.49 -1.96 -7.90
C MET A 26 8.84 -1.33 -8.24
N GLN A 27 9.75 -1.10 -7.28
CA GLN A 27 11.10 -0.62 -7.59
C GLN A 27 11.87 -1.63 -8.43
N CYS A 28 11.73 -2.94 -8.20
CA CYS A 28 12.28 -3.99 -9.06
C CYS A 28 11.74 -3.93 -10.50
N ALA A 29 10.43 -3.72 -10.67
CA ALA A 29 9.82 -3.60 -12.00
C ALA A 29 10.20 -2.28 -12.71
N VAL A 30 10.29 -1.18 -11.96
CA VAL A 30 10.75 0.13 -12.46
C VAL A 30 12.24 0.08 -12.83
N PHE A 31 13.10 -0.51 -11.99
CA PHE A 31 14.52 -0.75 -12.30
C PHE A 31 14.71 -1.55 -13.61
N LYS A 32 13.84 -2.53 -13.86
CA LYS A 32 13.89 -3.37 -15.07
C LYS A 32 13.46 -2.66 -16.36
N PHE A 33 12.48 -1.75 -16.30
CA PHE A 33 11.82 -1.21 -17.51
C PHE A 33 11.76 0.31 -17.64
N PHE A 34 11.79 1.04 -16.52
CA PHE A 34 11.50 2.49 -16.45
C PHE A 34 12.51 3.27 -15.60
N LYS A 35 13.72 2.74 -15.42
CA LYS A 35 14.70 3.23 -14.43
C LYS A 35 15.01 4.72 -14.57
N ASP A 36 15.18 5.21 -15.80
CA ASP A 36 15.59 6.59 -16.11
C ASP A 36 14.38 7.56 -16.23
N VAL A 37 13.15 7.08 -16.05
CA VAL A 37 11.93 7.91 -16.24
C VAL A 37 11.85 8.97 -15.14
N PRO A 38 11.77 10.28 -15.48
CA PRO A 38 11.57 11.32 -14.48
C PRO A 38 10.12 11.30 -13.97
N VAL A 39 9.94 11.39 -12.65
CA VAL A 39 8.64 11.43 -11.98
C VAL A 39 8.56 12.54 -10.94
N THR A 40 7.35 12.86 -10.52
CA THR A 40 7.08 13.63 -9.30
C THR A 40 6.04 12.92 -8.43
N TYR A 41 6.09 13.15 -7.13
CA TYR A 41 5.03 12.80 -6.19
C TYR A 41 4.60 14.03 -5.39
N ALA A 42 3.31 14.11 -5.09
CA ALA A 42 2.71 15.14 -4.25
C ALA A 42 2.12 14.53 -2.96
N TYR A 43 2.34 15.21 -1.84
CA TYR A 43 1.67 14.96 -0.57
C TYR A 43 0.24 15.54 -0.55
N THR A 44 -0.62 15.00 0.30
CA THR A 44 -1.92 15.62 0.61
C THR A 44 -2.37 15.23 2.02
N ASN A 45 -2.62 16.24 2.86
CA ASN A 45 -3.33 16.08 4.12
C ASN A 45 -4.84 16.23 3.88
N ARG A 46 -5.61 15.17 4.16
CA ARG A 46 -7.09 15.15 4.03
C ARG A 46 -7.81 15.40 5.36
N THR A 47 -7.03 15.65 6.42
CA THR A 47 -7.44 16.11 7.75
C THR A 47 -6.81 17.49 7.99
N PRO A 48 -7.31 18.57 7.34
CA PRO A 48 -6.66 19.89 7.34
C PRO A 48 -6.73 20.62 8.70
N ASP A 49 -7.51 20.10 9.65
CA ASP A 49 -7.45 20.43 11.07
C ASP A 49 -6.13 19.95 11.73
N LYS A 50 -5.57 18.83 11.23
CA LYS A 50 -4.38 18.17 11.78
C LYS A 50 -3.11 18.75 11.17
N LYS A 51 -2.74 19.93 11.67
CA LYS A 51 -1.51 20.65 11.33
C LYS A 51 -0.34 20.21 12.22
N LEU A 52 0.89 20.53 11.81
CA LEU A 52 2.10 20.36 12.63
C LEU A 52 2.49 21.70 13.26
N SER A 53 3.20 21.65 14.39
CA SER A 53 3.96 22.79 14.90
C SER A 53 5.28 22.93 14.15
N ARG A 54 5.90 24.12 14.19
CA ARG A 54 7.25 24.32 13.65
C ARG A 54 8.28 23.39 14.30
N THR A 55 8.14 23.09 15.60
CA THR A 55 8.92 22.03 16.28
C THR A 55 8.76 20.66 15.61
N ALA A 56 7.51 20.23 15.36
CA ALA A 56 7.22 18.93 14.75
C ALA A 56 7.70 18.85 13.29
N PHE A 57 7.63 19.97 12.56
CA PHE A 57 8.16 20.07 11.20
C PHE A 57 9.70 20.00 11.17
N LYS A 58 10.40 20.73 12.06
CA LYS A 58 11.87 20.64 12.20
C LYS A 58 12.35 19.21 12.44
N TRP A 59 11.66 18.47 13.32
CA TRP A 59 11.96 17.05 13.53
C TRP A 59 11.71 16.21 12.28
N LEU A 60 10.60 16.45 11.56
CA LEU A 60 10.30 15.77 10.32
C LEU A 60 11.38 16.02 9.25
N GLU A 61 11.84 17.26 9.07
CA GLU A 61 12.97 17.59 8.18
C GLU A 61 14.26 16.84 8.56
N GLU A 62 14.58 16.75 9.85
CA GLU A 62 15.75 16.02 10.33
C GLU A 62 15.65 14.51 9.98
N GLN A 63 14.47 13.91 10.16
CA GLN A 63 14.23 12.51 9.80
C GLN A 63 14.21 12.27 8.28
N ILE A 64 13.68 13.21 7.49
CA ILE A 64 13.78 13.20 6.02
C ILE A 64 15.26 13.19 5.61
N GLY A 65 16.09 14.04 6.23
CA GLY A 65 17.53 14.08 6.00
C GLY A 65 18.24 12.77 6.35
N LYS A 66 17.85 12.11 7.44
CA LYS A 66 18.41 10.82 7.88
C LYS A 66 18.19 9.68 6.89
N LEU A 67 17.15 9.74 6.04
CA LEU A 67 16.90 8.68 5.04
C LEU A 67 18.04 8.50 4.03
N GLY A 68 18.85 9.54 3.77
CA GLY A 68 20.05 9.43 2.92
C GLY A 68 21.17 8.57 3.50
N ASN A 69 21.12 8.27 4.81
CA ASN A 69 22.08 7.40 5.49
C ASN A 69 21.65 5.91 5.45
N ILE A 70 20.44 5.61 4.98
CA ILE A 70 19.94 4.23 4.92
C ILE A 70 20.69 3.46 3.83
N SER A 71 21.07 2.23 4.17
CA SER A 71 21.64 1.24 3.25
C SER A 71 21.09 -0.14 3.58
N LEU A 72 21.00 -1.02 2.58
CA LEU A 72 20.59 -2.40 2.79
C LEU A 72 21.73 -3.16 3.48
N SER A 73 21.50 -3.65 4.70
CA SER A 73 22.50 -4.45 5.43
C SER A 73 22.62 -5.88 4.88
N THR A 74 23.69 -6.58 5.23
CA THR A 74 23.94 -7.96 4.80
C THR A 74 22.80 -8.91 5.20
N ASP A 75 22.28 -8.79 6.41
CA ASP A 75 21.20 -9.66 6.91
C ASP A 75 19.88 -9.41 6.17
N GLU A 76 19.60 -8.15 5.83
CA GLU A 76 18.43 -7.76 5.05
C GLU A 76 18.53 -8.20 3.58
N TYR A 77 19.71 -8.07 2.96
CA TYR A 77 20.01 -8.64 1.64
C TYR A 77 19.79 -10.17 1.63
N LEU A 78 20.30 -10.87 2.64
CA LEU A 78 20.13 -12.33 2.77
C LEU A 78 18.66 -12.71 3.04
N PHE A 79 17.92 -11.91 3.83
CA PHE A 79 16.49 -12.10 4.03
C PHE A 79 15.71 -11.93 2.72
N LEU A 80 15.93 -10.83 1.97
CA LEU A 80 15.29 -10.62 0.67
C LEU A 80 15.62 -11.74 -0.31
N LYS A 81 16.90 -12.10 -0.46
CA LYS A 81 17.34 -13.18 -1.38
C LYS A 81 16.74 -14.55 -1.06
N LYS A 82 16.40 -14.81 0.21
CA LYS A 82 15.83 -16.09 0.67
C LYS A 82 14.30 -16.11 0.71
N HIS A 83 13.66 -14.99 1.05
CA HIS A 83 12.20 -14.91 1.32
C HIS A 83 11.42 -14.12 0.25
N CYS A 84 12.11 -13.43 -0.66
CA CYS A 84 11.53 -12.63 -1.74
C CYS A 84 12.08 -13.09 -3.11
N ASP A 85 11.97 -14.39 -3.41
CA ASP A 85 12.54 -15.09 -4.59
C ASP A 85 11.91 -14.71 -5.96
N TYR A 86 11.24 -13.56 -6.01
CA TYR A 86 10.70 -12.87 -7.18
C TYR A 86 11.46 -11.57 -7.48
N LEU A 87 12.33 -11.12 -6.57
CA LEU A 87 13.27 -10.03 -6.80
C LEU A 87 14.48 -10.57 -7.57
N SER A 88 14.90 -9.89 -8.65
CA SER A 88 16.06 -10.34 -9.43
C SER A 88 17.38 -10.10 -8.69
N GLU A 89 18.40 -10.90 -9.00
CA GLU A 89 19.74 -10.72 -8.43
C GLU A 89 20.34 -9.35 -8.79
N ASP A 90 20.10 -8.86 -10.03
CA ASP A 90 20.49 -7.51 -10.45
C ASP A 90 19.83 -6.41 -9.59
N TYR A 91 18.53 -6.55 -9.27
CA TYR A 91 17.83 -5.59 -8.41
C TYR A 91 18.32 -5.66 -6.96
N LEU A 92 18.59 -6.86 -6.43
CA LEU A 92 19.15 -7.01 -5.08
C LEU A 92 20.57 -6.46 -4.97
N ASN A 93 21.38 -6.59 -6.03
CA ASN A 93 22.70 -5.98 -6.11
C ASN A 93 22.62 -4.46 -6.26
N PHE A 94 21.66 -3.93 -7.05
CA PHE A 94 21.34 -2.50 -7.10
C PHE A 94 20.93 -1.96 -5.72
N LEU A 95 19.95 -2.59 -5.05
CA LEU A 95 19.41 -2.13 -3.76
C LEU A 95 20.47 -2.13 -2.64
N LYS A 96 21.51 -2.96 -2.76
CA LYS A 96 22.66 -2.97 -1.84
C LYS A 96 23.50 -1.70 -1.92
N GLU A 97 23.78 -1.22 -3.13
CA GLU A 97 24.57 0.00 -3.36
C GLU A 97 23.71 1.27 -3.42
N PHE A 98 22.40 1.12 -3.64
CA PHE A 98 21.40 2.21 -3.70
C PHE A 98 21.38 3.08 -2.44
N ARG A 99 21.33 4.40 -2.62
CA ARG A 99 21.15 5.40 -1.55
C ARG A 99 20.11 6.42 -2.00
N LEU A 100 19.34 6.94 -1.04
CA LEU A 100 18.46 8.09 -1.26
C LEU A 100 19.28 9.38 -1.21
N SER A 101 18.86 10.40 -1.97
CA SER A 101 19.43 11.76 -1.94
C SER A 101 18.38 12.80 -1.51
N PRO A 102 17.93 12.83 -0.23
CA PRO A 102 16.79 13.67 0.17
C PRO A 102 16.96 15.16 -0.13
N ARG A 103 18.19 15.67 -0.05
CA ARG A 103 18.54 17.08 -0.34
C ARG A 103 18.30 17.51 -1.78
N GLU A 104 18.26 16.57 -2.71
CA GLU A 104 18.05 16.81 -4.15
C GLU A 104 16.63 16.41 -4.58
N GLN A 105 16.12 15.34 -3.95
CA GLN A 105 14.91 14.64 -4.34
C GLN A 105 13.66 15.10 -3.59
N VAL A 106 13.78 15.68 -2.40
CA VAL A 106 12.66 16.07 -1.54
C VAL A 106 12.69 17.57 -1.25
N VAL A 107 11.53 18.22 -1.40
CA VAL A 107 11.27 19.57 -0.90
C VAL A 107 10.14 19.47 0.12
N ALA A 108 10.44 19.68 1.39
CA ALA A 108 9.46 19.87 2.44
C ALA A 108 9.27 21.38 2.69
N ALA A 109 8.04 21.82 2.94
CA ALA A 109 7.72 23.21 3.20
C ALA A 109 6.70 23.34 4.34
N PHE A 110 6.83 24.42 5.13
CA PHE A 110 5.96 24.75 6.26
C PHE A 110 5.39 26.15 6.08
N THR A 111 4.06 26.25 6.06
CA THR A 111 3.32 27.52 5.95
C THR A 111 2.59 27.78 7.28
N PRO A 112 3.04 28.72 8.12
CA PRO A 112 2.40 29.01 9.40
C PRO A 112 0.98 29.54 9.23
N VAL A 113 0.10 29.22 10.19
CA VAL A 113 -1.26 29.78 10.28
C VAL A 113 -1.23 31.02 11.17
N GLY A 114 -1.21 32.19 10.54
CA GLY A 114 -1.16 33.49 11.23
C GLY A 114 0.11 34.28 10.90
N GLU A 115 0.48 35.20 11.77
CA GLU A 115 1.71 35.99 11.65
C GLU A 115 2.92 35.17 12.12
N ASP A 116 3.98 35.09 11.29
CA ASP A 116 5.19 34.35 11.64
C ASP A 116 6.11 35.21 12.53
N ASN A 117 5.94 35.04 13.84
CA ASN A 117 6.78 35.65 14.87
C ASN A 117 8.07 34.85 15.17
N GLY A 118 8.34 33.75 14.45
CA GLY A 118 9.48 32.87 14.70
C GLY A 118 9.35 31.91 15.88
N ASP A 119 8.19 31.82 16.53
CA ASP A 119 7.93 30.83 17.58
C ASP A 119 7.95 29.39 17.01
N ASP A 120 8.51 28.47 17.79
CA ASP A 120 8.55 27.04 17.50
C ASP A 120 7.26 26.29 17.88
N SER A 121 6.37 26.94 18.63
CA SER A 121 5.02 26.46 18.96
C SER A 121 3.98 26.68 17.84
N ILE A 122 4.24 27.63 16.92
CA ILE A 122 3.29 28.02 15.88
C ILE A 122 2.91 26.83 14.99
N VAL A 123 1.61 26.69 14.69
CA VAL A 123 1.08 25.63 13.83
C VAL A 123 1.02 26.06 12.37
N GLY A 124 1.26 25.11 11.47
CA GLY A 124 1.33 25.37 10.03
C GLY A 124 0.92 24.16 9.18
N ASP A 125 0.53 24.47 7.95
CA ASP A 125 0.35 23.46 6.91
C ASP A 125 1.70 23.01 6.37
N VAL A 126 1.79 21.71 6.08
CA VAL A 126 3.00 21.07 5.55
C VAL A 126 2.73 20.61 4.14
N ASP A 127 3.65 20.91 3.21
CA ASP A 127 3.71 20.30 1.89
C ASP A 127 5.01 19.48 1.74
N ILE A 128 4.96 18.41 0.96
CA ILE A 128 6.11 17.56 0.64
C ILE A 128 6.01 17.17 -0.84
N GLN A 129 7.00 17.61 -1.61
CA GLN A 129 7.14 17.31 -3.04
C GLN A 129 8.38 16.46 -3.24
N ILE A 130 8.24 15.37 -4.00
CA ILE A 130 9.34 14.44 -4.31
C ILE A 130 9.55 14.45 -5.83
N LYS A 131 10.80 14.49 -6.30
CA LYS A 131 11.18 14.52 -7.71
C LYS A 131 12.48 13.75 -7.96
N GLY A 132 12.63 13.18 -9.15
CA GLY A 132 13.83 12.44 -9.54
C GLY A 132 13.50 11.39 -10.61
N THR A 133 14.35 10.38 -10.77
CA THR A 133 13.97 9.18 -11.52
C THR A 133 12.94 8.37 -10.73
N TRP A 134 12.15 7.54 -11.40
CA TRP A 134 11.18 6.68 -10.73
C TRP A 134 11.87 5.65 -9.84
N VAL A 135 13.01 5.09 -10.26
CA VAL A 135 13.72 4.07 -9.46
C VAL A 135 14.31 4.67 -8.18
N ASP A 136 14.77 5.92 -8.21
CA ASP A 136 15.40 6.56 -7.04
C ASP A 136 14.38 7.15 -6.04
N THR A 137 13.13 7.38 -6.45
CA THR A 137 12.14 8.11 -5.64
C THR A 137 10.97 7.27 -5.14
N ILE A 138 10.69 6.12 -5.76
CA ILE A 138 9.54 5.26 -5.43
C ILE A 138 9.50 4.80 -3.96
N LEU A 139 10.64 4.69 -3.29
CA LEU A 139 10.71 4.24 -1.89
C LEU A 139 10.28 5.31 -0.87
N TYR A 140 10.18 6.60 -1.21
CA TYR A 140 9.86 7.66 -0.24
C TYR A 140 8.44 7.59 0.34
N GLU A 141 7.45 7.05 -0.38
CA GLU A 141 6.03 7.10 0.00
C GLU A 141 5.78 6.64 1.46
N ILE A 142 6.28 5.45 1.83
CA ILE A 142 5.99 4.87 3.15
C ILE A 142 6.79 5.55 4.28
N PRO A 143 8.12 5.79 4.15
CA PRO A 143 8.86 6.55 5.14
C PRO A 143 8.30 7.95 5.39
N MET A 144 7.98 8.73 4.34
CA MET A 144 7.42 10.08 4.50
C MET A 144 6.09 10.06 5.27
N LEU A 145 5.18 9.13 4.94
CA LEU A 145 3.88 9.04 5.61
C LEU A 145 4.00 8.52 7.05
N ALA A 146 4.85 7.52 7.29
CA ALA A 146 5.12 7.02 8.63
C ALA A 146 5.74 8.11 9.53
N LEU A 147 6.74 8.83 9.04
CA LEU A 147 7.38 9.94 9.75
C LEU A 147 6.41 11.10 10.01
N THR A 148 5.56 11.46 9.05
CA THR A 148 4.58 12.55 9.23
C THR A 148 3.50 12.17 10.26
N SER A 149 3.09 10.91 10.30
CA SER A 149 2.19 10.37 11.33
C SER A 149 2.85 10.39 12.73
N GLU A 150 4.10 9.93 12.82
CA GLU A 150 4.90 9.88 14.05
C GLU A 150 5.18 11.29 14.58
N ALA A 151 5.51 12.27 13.72
CA ALA A 151 5.69 13.67 14.10
C ALA A 151 4.46 14.24 14.81
N TYR A 152 3.25 13.99 14.29
CA TYR A 152 2.03 14.48 14.94
C TYR A 152 1.80 13.80 16.29
N PHE A 153 2.05 12.49 16.43
CA PHE A 153 1.86 11.77 17.71
C PHE A 153 2.95 12.03 18.74
N LYS A 154 4.10 12.52 18.30
CA LYS A 154 5.21 12.93 19.15
C LYS A 154 5.07 14.35 19.70
N PHE A 155 4.41 15.25 18.97
CA PHE A 155 4.43 16.69 19.27
C PHE A 155 3.06 17.40 19.29
N MET A 156 2.00 16.84 18.71
CA MET A 156 0.70 17.54 18.52
C MET A 156 -0.45 16.93 19.32
N ASP A 157 -0.70 15.63 19.18
CA ASP A 157 -1.54 14.85 20.10
C ASP A 157 -0.62 13.90 20.87
N THR A 158 -0.36 14.23 22.12
CA THR A 158 0.49 13.46 23.05
C THR A 158 -0.33 12.78 24.14
N ASP A 159 -1.66 12.89 24.09
CA ASP A 159 -2.59 12.39 25.10
C ASP A 159 -3.01 10.94 24.80
N TRP A 160 -2.02 10.07 24.58
CA TRP A 160 -2.19 8.65 24.30
C TRP A 160 -1.04 7.86 24.94
N ASN A 161 -1.19 6.55 25.09
CA ASN A 161 -0.12 5.68 25.59
C ASN A 161 -0.18 4.29 24.92
N TYR A 162 0.82 3.45 25.17
CA TYR A 162 0.89 2.08 24.65
C TYR A 162 0.08 1.05 25.47
N GLU A 163 -0.66 1.49 26.48
CA GLU A 163 -1.33 0.59 27.41
C GLU A 163 -2.41 -0.23 26.68
N GLY A 164 -2.43 -1.54 26.95
CA GLY A 164 -3.36 -2.47 26.31
C GLY A 164 -3.14 -2.71 24.81
N GLN A 165 -2.29 -1.98 24.07
CA GLN A 165 -2.17 -2.07 22.61
C GLN A 165 -1.85 -3.49 22.10
N GLU A 166 -0.90 -4.20 22.73
CA GLU A 166 -0.60 -5.60 22.37
C GLU A 166 -1.78 -6.55 22.66
N LYS A 167 -2.55 -6.30 23.73
CA LYS A 167 -3.77 -7.08 24.03
C LYS A 167 -4.88 -6.75 23.03
N GLN A 168 -5.08 -5.48 22.68
CA GLN A 168 -6.08 -5.04 21.71
C GLN A 168 -5.80 -5.65 20.33
N ALA A 169 -4.54 -5.71 19.90
CA ALA A 169 -4.14 -6.40 18.66
C ALA A 169 -4.30 -7.92 18.75
N PHE A 170 -4.04 -8.54 19.91
CA PHE A 170 -4.35 -9.96 20.16
C PHE A 170 -5.85 -10.24 20.07
N ASP A 171 -6.69 -9.45 20.74
CA ASP A 171 -8.15 -9.60 20.77
C ASP A 171 -8.74 -9.43 19.36
N LYS A 172 -8.28 -8.43 18.60
CA LYS A 172 -8.65 -8.20 17.19
C LYS A 172 -8.22 -9.36 16.30
N GLY A 173 -6.97 -9.82 16.45
CA GLY A 173 -6.43 -10.96 15.71
C GLY A 173 -7.23 -12.23 15.97
N LEU A 174 -7.51 -12.54 17.23
CA LEU A 174 -8.18 -13.77 17.62
C LEU A 174 -9.60 -13.85 17.02
N GLN A 175 -10.38 -12.76 17.07
CA GLN A 175 -11.71 -12.68 16.45
C GLN A 175 -11.70 -12.92 14.94
N LEU A 176 -10.74 -12.31 14.22
CA LEU A 176 -10.59 -12.52 12.77
C LEU A 176 -10.22 -13.97 12.44
N LEU A 177 -9.36 -14.58 13.24
CA LEU A 177 -8.90 -15.96 13.04
C LEU A 177 -9.99 -16.99 13.39
N GLU A 178 -10.74 -16.76 14.47
CA GLU A 178 -11.92 -17.55 14.86
C GLU A 178 -12.99 -17.53 13.77
N ALA A 179 -13.27 -16.36 13.20
CA ALA A 179 -14.18 -16.17 12.08
C ALA A 179 -13.66 -16.72 10.73
N GLY A 180 -12.47 -17.33 10.67
CA GLY A 180 -11.95 -17.92 9.43
C GLY A 180 -11.37 -16.92 8.41
N CYS A 181 -10.96 -15.74 8.85
CA CYS A 181 -10.33 -14.74 7.98
C CYS A 181 -8.84 -15.05 7.76
N VAL A 182 -8.39 -14.97 6.51
CA VAL A 182 -6.96 -14.95 6.17
C VAL A 182 -6.50 -13.50 6.16
N THR A 183 -5.71 -13.08 7.14
CA THR A 183 -5.46 -11.66 7.45
C THR A 183 -3.98 -11.33 7.40
N SER A 184 -3.62 -10.18 6.84
CA SER A 184 -2.30 -9.57 6.97
C SER A 184 -2.37 -8.15 7.53
N GLU A 185 -1.30 -7.76 8.23
CA GLU A 185 -1.12 -6.38 8.70
C GLU A 185 -0.63 -5.49 7.55
N PHE A 186 -1.25 -4.32 7.38
CA PHE A 186 -1.05 -3.43 6.21
C PHE A 186 -0.99 -1.94 6.61
N GLY A 187 -0.45 -1.64 7.80
CA GLY A 187 -0.65 -0.39 8.51
C GLY A 187 0.54 0.57 8.55
N THR A 188 1.69 0.23 7.95
CA THR A 188 2.96 0.98 8.05
C THR A 188 2.78 2.48 7.78
N ARG A 189 2.19 2.83 6.63
CA ARG A 189 2.00 4.23 6.16
C ARG A 189 1.26 5.17 7.10
N ARG A 190 0.52 4.63 8.08
CA ARG A 190 -0.31 5.40 9.03
C ARG A 190 -0.23 4.82 10.44
N ARG A 191 0.87 4.16 10.80
CA ARG A 191 1.15 3.74 12.18
C ARG A 191 1.22 4.96 13.11
N ARG A 192 0.92 4.81 14.41
CA ARG A 192 1.18 5.88 15.38
C ARG A 192 2.68 6.20 15.41
N ASP A 193 3.49 5.15 15.54
CA ASP A 193 4.96 5.14 15.46
C ASP A 193 5.46 3.71 15.15
N TYR A 194 6.79 3.51 15.06
CA TYR A 194 7.37 2.17 14.90
C TYR A 194 7.05 1.23 16.08
N HIS A 195 7.10 1.71 17.33
CA HIS A 195 6.93 0.87 18.52
C HIS A 195 5.54 0.20 18.56
N THR A 196 4.51 0.98 18.25
CA THR A 196 3.12 0.58 18.09
C THR A 196 2.99 -0.55 17.08
N GLN A 197 3.55 -0.40 15.88
CA GLN A 197 3.46 -1.46 14.85
C GLN A 197 4.12 -2.76 15.33
N ALA A 198 5.21 -2.68 16.11
CA ALA A 198 5.83 -3.86 16.72
C ALA A 198 5.01 -4.48 17.87
N LEU A 199 4.32 -3.69 18.71
CA LEU A 199 3.38 -4.19 19.74
C LEU A 199 2.15 -4.86 19.12
N VAL A 200 1.59 -4.23 18.09
CA VAL A 200 0.49 -4.78 17.28
C VAL A 200 0.91 -6.12 16.70
N PHE A 201 2.10 -6.19 16.10
CA PHE A 201 2.56 -7.43 15.48
C PHE A 201 2.86 -8.55 16.50
N ARG A 202 3.35 -8.23 17.71
CA ARG A 202 3.41 -9.20 18.82
C ARG A 202 2.04 -9.76 19.16
N GLY A 203 1.01 -8.92 19.29
CA GLY A 203 -0.36 -9.32 19.58
C GLY A 203 -0.92 -10.26 18.52
N LEU A 204 -0.74 -9.93 17.23
CA LEU A 204 -1.16 -10.77 16.10
C LEU A 204 -0.45 -12.12 16.05
N VAL A 205 0.86 -12.18 16.28
CA VAL A 205 1.63 -13.44 16.35
C VAL A 205 1.20 -14.30 17.53
N HIS A 206 0.86 -13.68 18.67
CA HIS A 206 0.31 -14.40 19.81
C HIS A 206 -1.09 -14.95 19.49
N ALA A 207 -1.95 -14.17 18.81
CA ALA A 207 -3.26 -14.61 18.37
C ALA A 207 -3.20 -15.76 17.36
N SER A 208 -2.26 -15.75 16.40
CA SER A 208 -2.04 -16.88 15.47
C SER A 208 -1.72 -18.17 16.22
N LYS A 209 -0.78 -18.12 17.17
CA LYS A 209 -0.39 -19.29 17.98
C LYS A 209 -1.52 -19.81 18.88
N GLU A 210 -2.44 -18.94 19.31
CA GLU A 210 -3.60 -19.35 20.11
C GLU A 210 -4.72 -19.91 19.24
N ALA A 211 -4.95 -19.32 18.06
CA ALA A 211 -5.85 -19.85 17.04
C ALA A 211 -5.41 -21.24 16.55
N GLU A 212 -4.12 -21.45 16.32
CA GLU A 212 -3.51 -22.74 15.97
C GLU A 212 -3.80 -23.81 17.03
N LYS A 213 -3.61 -23.51 18.33
CA LYS A 213 -3.95 -24.44 19.44
C LYS A 213 -5.43 -24.79 19.50
N LYS A 214 -6.31 -23.82 19.17
CA LYS A 214 -7.77 -23.99 19.20
C LYS A 214 -8.34 -24.61 17.92
N GLY A 215 -7.52 -24.86 16.90
CA GLY A 215 -7.99 -25.38 15.61
C GLY A 215 -8.85 -24.39 14.83
N PHE A 216 -8.67 -23.08 15.04
CA PHE A 216 -9.44 -22.05 14.36
C PHE A 216 -9.11 -22.01 12.84
N PRO A 217 -10.11 -21.75 11.97
CA PRO A 217 -9.94 -21.89 10.52
C PRO A 217 -9.22 -20.71 9.83
N GLY A 218 -9.02 -19.58 10.50
CA GLY A 218 -8.36 -18.40 9.95
C GLY A 218 -6.84 -18.47 10.05
N LYS A 219 -6.14 -17.53 9.39
CA LYS A 219 -4.67 -17.50 9.37
C LYS A 219 -4.09 -16.09 9.30
N LEU A 220 -3.06 -15.81 10.10
CA LEU A 220 -2.18 -14.67 9.89
C LEU A 220 -1.26 -14.97 8.70
N SER A 221 -1.49 -14.32 7.55
CA SER A 221 -0.74 -14.58 6.31
C SER A 221 0.58 -13.82 6.23
N GLY A 222 0.70 -12.67 6.91
CA GLY A 222 1.94 -11.88 6.95
C GLY A 222 1.75 -10.43 7.42
N THR A 223 2.73 -9.59 7.10
CA THR A 223 2.65 -8.11 7.11
C THR A 223 3.21 -7.57 5.80
N SER A 224 2.82 -6.37 5.38
CA SER A 224 3.55 -5.66 4.33
C SER A 224 4.90 -5.12 4.79
N ASN A 225 5.09 -4.83 6.08
CA ASN A 225 6.33 -4.25 6.59
C ASN A 225 7.47 -5.27 6.54
N VAL A 226 8.38 -5.14 5.57
CA VAL A 226 9.39 -6.19 5.28
C VAL A 226 10.37 -6.37 6.44
N HIS A 227 10.65 -5.32 7.22
CA HIS A 227 11.55 -5.33 8.38
C HIS A 227 10.89 -6.04 9.58
N LEU A 228 9.60 -5.83 9.83
CA LEU A 228 8.85 -6.61 10.82
C LEU A 228 8.66 -8.07 10.36
N ALA A 229 8.42 -8.31 9.07
CA ALA A 229 8.38 -9.67 8.50
C ALA A 229 9.70 -10.42 8.74
N MET A 230 10.84 -9.75 8.51
CA MET A 230 12.17 -10.26 8.82
C MET A 230 12.34 -10.52 10.32
N ARG A 231 12.13 -9.51 11.18
CA ARG A 231 12.34 -9.61 12.63
C ARG A 231 11.51 -10.74 13.26
N PHE A 232 10.25 -10.88 12.87
CA PHE A 232 9.35 -11.90 13.43
C PHE A 232 9.39 -13.24 12.68
N ASN A 233 10.17 -13.36 11.60
CA ASN A 233 10.29 -14.55 10.74
C ASN A 233 8.90 -15.05 10.26
N ILE A 234 8.21 -14.19 9.54
CA ILE A 234 6.89 -14.43 8.92
C ILE A 234 6.87 -13.86 7.50
N PRO A 235 5.94 -14.26 6.62
CA PRO A 235 5.97 -13.83 5.22
C PRO A 235 5.76 -12.31 5.07
N PRO A 236 6.60 -11.62 4.27
CA PRO A 236 6.26 -10.29 3.76
C PRO A 236 5.19 -10.46 2.66
N VAL A 237 4.15 -9.62 2.65
CA VAL A 237 3.05 -9.69 1.68
C VAL A 237 2.83 -8.37 0.95
N GLY A 238 2.44 -8.45 -0.32
CA GLY A 238 2.33 -7.29 -1.19
C GLY A 238 1.58 -7.61 -2.48
N THR A 239 1.03 -6.56 -3.09
CA THR A 239 0.28 -6.58 -4.35
C THR A 239 0.67 -5.31 -5.13
N VAL A 240 0.48 -5.28 -6.45
CA VAL A 240 0.76 -4.06 -7.24
C VAL A 240 -0.06 -2.87 -6.71
N ALA A 241 0.47 -1.65 -6.78
CA ALA A 241 -0.24 -0.43 -6.36
C ALA A 241 -0.54 0.50 -7.55
N HIS A 242 -1.43 1.47 -7.34
CA HIS A 242 -1.92 2.34 -8.41
C HIS A 242 -0.83 3.07 -9.18
N GLU A 243 0.26 3.49 -8.52
CA GLU A 243 1.32 4.24 -9.20
C GLU A 243 1.94 3.50 -10.39
N TRP A 244 1.92 2.16 -10.38
CA TRP A 244 2.38 1.37 -11.51
C TRP A 244 1.53 1.66 -12.76
N PHE A 245 0.22 1.55 -12.64
CA PHE A 245 -0.74 1.84 -13.71
C PHE A 245 -0.78 3.34 -14.06
N MET A 246 -0.76 4.23 -13.05
CA MET A 246 -0.76 5.68 -13.24
C MET A 246 0.52 6.16 -13.95
N GLY A 247 1.68 5.64 -13.55
CA GLY A 247 2.99 5.96 -14.11
C GLY A 247 3.15 5.41 -15.52
N VAL A 248 2.81 4.13 -15.76
CA VAL A 248 2.82 3.54 -17.11
C VAL A 248 1.89 4.31 -18.06
N ALA A 249 0.69 4.70 -17.63
CA ALA A 249 -0.21 5.52 -18.43
C ALA A 249 0.39 6.88 -18.81
N ALA A 250 0.99 7.58 -17.83
CA ALA A 250 1.66 8.86 -18.07
C ALA A 250 2.92 8.72 -18.95
N ILE A 251 3.64 7.59 -18.87
CA ILE A 251 4.80 7.27 -19.72
C ILE A 251 4.40 7.06 -21.18
N ILE A 252 3.33 6.29 -21.46
CA ILE A 252 2.93 5.99 -22.85
C ILE A 252 2.00 7.05 -23.46
N GLY A 253 1.18 7.74 -22.66
CA GLY A 253 0.28 8.82 -23.10
C GLY A 253 -1.05 8.36 -23.73
N ASP A 254 -1.30 7.06 -23.78
CA ASP A 254 -2.53 6.40 -24.27
C ASP A 254 -3.17 5.62 -23.12
N TYR A 255 -4.37 6.02 -22.68
CA TYR A 255 -5.00 5.39 -21.51
C TYR A 255 -5.78 4.12 -21.86
N LYS A 256 -6.11 3.89 -23.15
CA LYS A 256 -6.78 2.68 -23.63
C LYS A 256 -5.83 1.48 -23.68
N GLN A 257 -4.56 1.73 -23.91
CA GLN A 257 -3.52 0.70 -23.87
C GLN A 257 -2.83 0.59 -22.50
N ALA A 258 -2.85 1.64 -21.68
CA ALA A 258 -2.10 1.72 -20.42
C ALA A 258 -2.30 0.53 -19.47
N THR A 259 -3.54 0.05 -19.31
CA THR A 259 -3.81 -1.06 -18.38
C THR A 259 -3.20 -2.37 -18.85
N GLU A 260 -3.31 -2.71 -20.13
CA GLU A 260 -2.67 -3.91 -20.68
C GLU A 260 -1.15 -3.78 -20.65
N VAL A 261 -0.60 -2.62 -21.04
CA VAL A 261 0.85 -2.38 -21.01
C VAL A 261 1.40 -2.51 -19.59
N ALA A 262 0.67 -2.05 -18.57
CA ALA A 262 1.05 -2.23 -17.17
C ALA A 262 0.97 -3.71 -16.72
N LEU A 263 -0.05 -4.46 -17.14
CA LEU A 263 -0.14 -5.90 -16.86
C LEU A 263 0.99 -6.68 -17.54
N ARG A 264 1.28 -6.36 -18.81
CA ARG A 264 2.35 -6.93 -19.64
C ARG A 264 3.71 -6.81 -18.98
N HIS A 265 4.09 -5.60 -18.57
CA HIS A 265 5.37 -5.38 -17.87
C HIS A 265 5.40 -6.03 -16.48
N TRP A 266 4.28 -6.12 -15.76
CA TRP A 266 4.23 -6.79 -14.45
C TRP A 266 4.51 -8.30 -14.56
N VAL A 267 3.82 -9.01 -15.47
CA VAL A 267 4.08 -10.45 -15.67
C VAL A 267 5.44 -10.71 -16.33
N ALA A 268 5.95 -9.79 -17.15
CA ALA A 268 7.33 -9.85 -17.63
C ALA A 268 8.39 -9.62 -16.55
N CYS A 269 8.02 -9.03 -15.40
CA CYS A 269 8.89 -8.90 -14.25
C CYS A 269 8.84 -10.12 -13.32
N PHE A 270 7.66 -10.71 -13.09
CA PHE A 270 7.43 -11.70 -12.01
C PHE A 270 6.87 -13.06 -12.45
N GLY A 271 6.57 -13.25 -13.73
CA GLY A 271 5.98 -14.48 -14.24
C GLY A 271 4.57 -14.69 -13.68
N ASN A 272 4.35 -15.86 -13.09
CA ASN A 272 3.10 -16.18 -12.37
C ASN A 272 3.14 -15.79 -10.87
N LYS A 273 4.22 -15.16 -10.38
CA LYS A 273 4.32 -14.63 -9.00
C LYS A 273 3.75 -13.20 -8.92
N LEU A 274 3.36 -12.77 -7.71
CA LEU A 274 2.76 -11.45 -7.45
C LEU A 274 1.51 -11.12 -8.31
N GLY A 275 0.84 -12.14 -8.84
CA GLY A 275 -0.31 -12.04 -9.73
C GLY A 275 -1.63 -11.74 -9.01
N ILE A 276 -1.69 -10.64 -8.25
CA ILE A 276 -2.94 -10.08 -7.72
C ILE A 276 -3.20 -8.74 -8.42
N ALA A 277 -4.29 -8.67 -9.17
CA ALA A 277 -4.64 -7.55 -10.03
C ALA A 277 -5.33 -6.41 -9.26
N LEU A 278 -4.88 -5.17 -9.46
CA LEU A 278 -5.51 -3.98 -8.90
C LEU A 278 -6.34 -3.27 -9.97
N THR A 279 -7.66 -3.42 -9.87
CA THR A 279 -8.60 -3.20 -10.97
C THR A 279 -9.03 -1.75 -11.16
N ASP A 280 -9.19 -0.99 -10.08
CA ASP A 280 -9.95 0.25 -10.12
C ASP A 280 -9.17 1.49 -10.62
N THR A 281 -7.88 1.40 -10.97
CA THR A 281 -7.06 2.61 -11.26
C THR A 281 -7.71 3.55 -12.28
N PHE A 282 -8.28 3.01 -13.36
CA PHE A 282 -9.02 3.75 -14.39
C PHE A 282 -10.51 3.32 -14.47
N GLY A 283 -11.03 2.77 -13.38
CA GLY A 283 -12.31 2.06 -13.32
C GLY A 283 -12.18 0.59 -13.69
N THR A 284 -12.78 -0.29 -12.89
CA THR A 284 -12.72 -1.75 -13.06
C THR A 284 -13.24 -2.19 -14.43
N GLN A 285 -14.23 -1.49 -15.02
CA GLN A 285 -14.74 -1.83 -16.35
C GLN A 285 -13.68 -1.72 -17.46
N GLU A 286 -12.81 -0.70 -17.41
CA GLU A 286 -11.69 -0.59 -18.36
C GLU A 286 -10.65 -1.68 -18.09
N PHE A 287 -10.33 -1.92 -16.82
CA PHE A 287 -9.38 -2.96 -16.45
C PHE A 287 -9.80 -4.34 -16.96
N LEU A 288 -11.09 -4.68 -16.86
CA LEU A 288 -11.59 -5.97 -17.34
C LEU A 288 -11.46 -6.12 -18.88
N ARG A 289 -11.49 -5.04 -19.67
CA ARG A 289 -11.19 -5.07 -21.13
C ARG A 289 -9.73 -5.42 -21.42
N ALA A 290 -8.80 -5.02 -20.54
CA ALA A 290 -7.41 -5.46 -20.60
C ALA A 290 -7.25 -6.90 -20.10
N PHE A 291 -8.00 -7.27 -19.05
CA PHE A 291 -7.86 -8.56 -18.36
C PHE A 291 -8.31 -9.77 -19.20
N THR A 292 -9.21 -9.60 -20.17
CA THR A 292 -9.58 -10.64 -21.14
C THR A 292 -8.54 -10.87 -22.25
N GLN A 293 -7.52 -10.01 -22.39
CA GLN A 293 -6.53 -10.15 -23.46
C GLN A 293 -5.52 -11.25 -23.13
N THR A 294 -4.96 -11.88 -24.17
CA THR A 294 -3.90 -12.89 -24.02
C THR A 294 -2.59 -12.25 -23.55
N VAL A 295 -1.88 -12.93 -22.65
CA VAL A 295 -0.60 -12.44 -22.12
C VAL A 295 0.41 -12.25 -23.24
N GLN A 296 0.84 -11.01 -23.43
CA GLN A 296 1.93 -10.67 -24.34
C GLN A 296 3.28 -10.76 -23.61
N THR A 297 4.29 -11.36 -24.26
CA THR A 297 5.67 -11.37 -23.77
C THR A 297 6.45 -10.18 -24.33
N ILE A 298 7.44 -9.70 -23.57
CA ILE A 298 8.42 -8.69 -24.01
C ILE A 298 9.84 -9.22 -23.82
N GLU A 299 10.79 -8.64 -24.54
CA GLU A 299 12.22 -8.98 -24.44
C GLU A 299 12.74 -8.78 -23.00
N GLY A 300 13.63 -9.66 -22.55
CA GLY A 300 14.07 -9.74 -21.14
C GLY A 300 12.97 -10.17 -20.15
N GLY A 301 11.75 -10.46 -20.61
CA GLY A 301 10.64 -10.98 -19.80
C GLY A 301 10.71 -12.48 -19.52
N PHE A 302 9.71 -12.99 -18.81
CA PHE A 302 9.49 -14.43 -18.68
C PHE A 302 9.12 -15.05 -20.05
N PRO A 303 9.60 -16.27 -20.38
CA PRO A 303 9.36 -16.91 -21.67
C PRO A 303 7.89 -17.30 -21.83
N ALA A 304 7.38 -17.32 -23.06
CA ALA A 304 5.97 -17.57 -23.38
C ALA A 304 5.41 -18.87 -22.78
N GLU A 305 6.21 -19.93 -22.69
CA GLU A 305 5.85 -21.21 -22.05
C GLU A 305 5.34 -21.03 -20.60
N THR A 306 5.80 -20.00 -19.88
CA THR A 306 5.32 -19.62 -18.52
C THR A 306 3.81 -19.36 -18.49
N PHE A 307 3.27 -18.86 -19.60
CA PHE A 307 1.91 -18.36 -19.74
C PHE A 307 1.05 -19.19 -20.70
N LYS A 308 1.57 -20.31 -21.23
CA LYS A 308 0.74 -21.25 -22.00
C LYS A 308 -0.18 -22.08 -21.12
N LYS A 309 -1.24 -22.60 -21.73
CA LYS A 309 -2.12 -23.65 -21.23
C LYS A 309 -1.62 -25.03 -21.71
N ALA A 310 -2.22 -26.10 -21.20
CA ALA A 310 -1.85 -27.47 -21.58
C ALA A 310 -2.13 -27.82 -23.06
N ASP A 311 -3.00 -27.06 -23.74
CA ASP A 311 -3.27 -27.17 -25.17
C ASP A 311 -2.30 -26.35 -26.06
N GLY A 312 -1.33 -25.65 -25.46
CA GLY A 312 -0.36 -24.80 -26.15
C GLY A 312 -0.84 -23.37 -26.45
N SER A 313 -2.10 -23.03 -26.19
CA SER A 313 -2.62 -21.67 -26.31
C SER A 313 -2.11 -20.75 -25.20
N MET A 314 -2.12 -19.44 -25.42
CA MET A 314 -1.76 -18.45 -24.40
C MET A 314 -2.90 -18.22 -23.41
N LYS A 315 -2.58 -18.11 -22.12
CA LYS A 315 -3.51 -17.62 -21.09
C LYS A 315 -3.90 -16.18 -21.34
N THR A 316 -5.12 -15.84 -20.99
CA THR A 316 -5.53 -14.46 -20.71
C THR A 316 -4.88 -13.94 -19.43
N TYR A 317 -4.81 -12.61 -19.25
CA TYR A 317 -4.38 -12.05 -17.96
C TYR A 317 -5.30 -12.50 -16.81
N ALA A 318 -6.61 -12.64 -17.05
CA ALA A 318 -7.58 -13.18 -16.09
C ALA A 318 -7.31 -14.64 -15.67
N GLU A 319 -6.79 -15.47 -16.58
CA GLU A 319 -6.32 -16.83 -16.26
C GLU A 319 -4.99 -16.81 -15.51
N ALA A 320 -4.02 -16.00 -15.96
CA ALA A 320 -2.66 -15.96 -15.43
C ALA A 320 -2.55 -15.36 -14.02
N PHE A 321 -3.37 -14.36 -13.68
CA PHE A 321 -3.41 -13.79 -12.33
C PHE A 321 -4.17 -14.71 -11.36
N ALA A 322 -3.61 -14.92 -10.16
CA ALA A 322 -4.21 -15.74 -9.11
C ALA A 322 -5.45 -15.09 -8.47
N GLY A 323 -5.62 -13.78 -8.61
CA GLY A 323 -6.76 -13.06 -8.06
C GLY A 323 -6.70 -11.54 -8.25
N ILE A 324 -7.48 -10.83 -7.44
CA ILE A 324 -7.74 -9.39 -7.52
C ILE A 324 -7.63 -8.72 -6.15
N ARG A 325 -7.42 -7.39 -6.12
CA ARG A 325 -7.55 -6.54 -4.93
C ARG A 325 -8.68 -5.52 -5.11
N GLN A 326 -9.53 -5.38 -4.10
CA GLN A 326 -10.57 -4.36 -3.98
C GLN A 326 -10.06 -3.20 -3.11
N ASP A 327 -10.04 -2.00 -3.70
CA ASP A 327 -9.47 -0.76 -3.09
C ASP A 327 -10.39 0.47 -3.23
N SER A 328 -11.51 0.35 -3.96
CA SER A 328 -12.60 1.32 -4.00
C SER A 328 -13.92 0.69 -4.49
N GLY A 329 -14.99 1.48 -4.53
CA GLY A 329 -16.34 1.01 -4.81
C GLY A 329 -16.95 0.21 -3.63
N ASP A 330 -18.17 -0.26 -3.83
CA ASP A 330 -18.84 -1.15 -2.88
C ASP A 330 -18.23 -2.55 -2.93
N PRO A 331 -17.68 -3.11 -1.82
CA PRO A 331 -17.05 -4.42 -1.84
C PRO A 331 -17.99 -5.59 -2.18
N ALA A 332 -19.28 -5.47 -1.87
CA ALA A 332 -20.27 -6.50 -2.16
C ALA A 332 -20.64 -6.50 -3.64
N GLU A 333 -20.95 -5.33 -4.21
CA GLU A 333 -21.22 -5.21 -5.65
C GLU A 333 -19.99 -5.60 -6.48
N TYR A 334 -18.80 -5.14 -6.09
CA TYR A 334 -17.54 -5.49 -6.73
C TYR A 334 -17.32 -7.00 -6.77
N THR A 335 -17.50 -7.70 -5.64
CA THR A 335 -17.33 -9.17 -5.57
C THR A 335 -18.32 -9.87 -6.51
N LYS A 336 -19.57 -9.39 -6.59
CA LYS A 336 -20.57 -9.92 -7.53
C LYS A 336 -20.17 -9.69 -8.99
N TRP A 337 -19.80 -8.47 -9.40
CA TRP A 337 -19.37 -8.18 -10.77
C TRP A 337 -18.16 -9.01 -11.18
N MET A 338 -17.25 -9.27 -10.25
CA MET A 338 -16.07 -10.09 -10.49
C MET A 338 -16.40 -11.58 -10.64
N ARG A 339 -17.37 -12.12 -9.88
CA ARG A 339 -17.88 -13.50 -10.10
C ARG A 339 -18.47 -13.60 -11.51
N GLU A 340 -19.39 -12.69 -11.84
CA GLU A 340 -20.01 -12.62 -13.17
C GLU A 340 -18.99 -12.46 -14.30
N PHE A 341 -17.90 -11.71 -14.09
CA PHE A 341 -16.82 -11.60 -15.07
C PHE A 341 -16.10 -12.93 -15.27
N TYR A 342 -15.66 -13.59 -14.20
CA TYR A 342 -14.96 -14.87 -14.30
C TYR A 342 -15.85 -15.95 -14.93
N ASP A 343 -17.15 -15.97 -14.62
CA ASP A 343 -18.12 -16.87 -15.26
C ASP A 343 -18.22 -16.61 -16.78
N LYS A 344 -18.30 -15.33 -17.20
CA LYS A 344 -18.32 -14.93 -18.61
C LYS A 344 -17.01 -15.24 -19.36
N GLN A 345 -15.90 -15.44 -18.63
CA GLN A 345 -14.62 -15.91 -19.18
C GLN A 345 -14.43 -17.44 -19.10
N GLY A 346 -15.40 -18.19 -18.55
CA GLY A 346 -15.27 -19.64 -18.33
C GLY A 346 -14.30 -20.04 -17.22
N ILE A 347 -13.91 -19.10 -16.35
CA ILE A 347 -12.92 -19.30 -15.29
C ILE A 347 -13.63 -19.80 -14.03
N THR A 348 -13.70 -21.13 -13.91
CA THR A 348 -14.33 -21.86 -12.79
C THR A 348 -13.42 -22.05 -11.59
N ASP A 349 -12.10 -21.89 -11.74
CA ASP A 349 -11.13 -22.01 -10.65
C ASP A 349 -11.38 -20.99 -9.51
N LYS A 350 -11.13 -21.42 -8.27
CA LYS A 350 -11.26 -20.57 -7.08
C LYS A 350 -10.16 -19.50 -7.05
N LYS A 351 -10.50 -18.28 -7.47
CA LYS A 351 -9.62 -17.09 -7.44
C LYS A 351 -9.54 -16.45 -6.05
N LEU A 352 -8.44 -15.77 -5.78
CA LEU A 352 -8.25 -14.92 -4.59
C LEU A 352 -8.97 -13.57 -4.76
N ILE A 353 -9.55 -13.06 -3.68
CA ILE A 353 -9.96 -11.66 -3.55
C ILE A 353 -9.30 -11.06 -2.29
N VAL A 354 -8.57 -9.97 -2.47
CA VAL A 354 -7.90 -9.23 -1.40
C VAL A 354 -8.70 -7.97 -1.12
N PHE A 355 -9.25 -7.82 0.07
CA PHE A 355 -9.88 -6.57 0.50
C PHE A 355 -8.85 -5.72 1.27
N SER A 356 -8.79 -4.42 1.00
CA SER A 356 -7.85 -3.49 1.69
C SER A 356 -8.41 -2.10 2.02
N ASP A 357 -9.62 -1.75 1.56
CA ASP A 357 -10.18 -0.40 1.72
C ASP A 357 -10.79 -0.16 3.12
N SER A 358 -9.98 0.28 4.09
CA SER A 358 -10.42 0.67 5.46
C SER A 358 -11.18 -0.40 6.26
N LEU A 359 -10.66 -1.62 6.26
CA LEU A 359 -11.23 -2.73 7.03
C LEU A 359 -11.20 -2.52 8.55
N ASN A 360 -12.27 -2.96 9.21
CA ASN A 360 -12.38 -3.30 10.63
C ASN A 360 -12.82 -4.78 10.76
N ILE A 361 -13.08 -5.28 11.98
CA ILE A 361 -13.52 -6.68 12.18
C ILE A 361 -14.85 -6.95 11.44
N GLU A 362 -15.85 -6.09 11.63
CA GLU A 362 -17.20 -6.26 11.07
C GLU A 362 -17.17 -6.42 9.55
N LYS A 363 -16.44 -5.53 8.86
CA LYS A 363 -16.25 -5.56 7.40
C LYS A 363 -15.48 -6.80 6.93
N CYS A 364 -14.47 -7.26 7.68
CA CYS A 364 -13.80 -8.53 7.34
C CYS A 364 -14.76 -9.72 7.41
N LEU A 365 -15.61 -9.79 8.44
CA LEU A 365 -16.59 -10.87 8.61
C LEU A 365 -17.69 -10.82 7.54
N GLU A 366 -18.20 -9.62 7.24
CA GLU A 366 -19.19 -9.39 6.18
C GLU A 366 -18.64 -9.80 4.80
N TYR A 367 -17.51 -9.22 4.40
CA TYR A 367 -16.94 -9.44 3.06
C TYR A 367 -16.37 -10.85 2.92
N LYS A 368 -15.95 -11.51 4.01
CA LYS A 368 -15.63 -12.95 4.02
C LYS A 368 -16.85 -13.76 3.58
N LYS A 369 -18.00 -13.55 4.24
CA LYS A 369 -19.22 -14.29 3.91
C LYS A 369 -19.59 -14.11 2.45
N ILE A 370 -19.63 -12.86 1.97
CA ILE A 370 -19.99 -12.54 0.57
C ILE A 370 -19.01 -13.19 -0.42
N ALA A 371 -17.71 -13.19 -0.12
CA ALA A 371 -16.71 -13.83 -0.97
C ALA A 371 -16.81 -15.36 -0.96
N ASP A 372 -17.03 -15.99 0.19
CA ASP A 372 -17.21 -17.45 0.29
C ASP A 372 -18.52 -17.90 -0.39
N ASP A 373 -19.64 -17.18 -0.19
CA ASP A 373 -20.93 -17.41 -0.85
C ASP A 373 -20.82 -17.28 -2.39
N LEU A 374 -19.91 -16.43 -2.89
CA LEU A 374 -19.59 -16.26 -4.33
C LEU A 374 -18.38 -17.10 -4.79
N GLY A 375 -17.91 -18.04 -3.98
CA GLY A 375 -16.88 -19.02 -4.35
C GLY A 375 -15.44 -18.49 -4.43
N PHE A 376 -15.17 -17.24 -4.03
CA PHE A 376 -13.82 -16.68 -3.93
C PHE A 376 -13.08 -17.13 -2.67
N GLN A 377 -11.75 -17.00 -2.67
CA GLN A 377 -10.93 -17.13 -1.47
C GLN A 377 -10.60 -15.73 -0.93
N PRO A 378 -11.30 -15.23 0.12
CA PRO A 378 -11.04 -13.92 0.68
C PRO A 378 -9.77 -13.85 1.51
N THR A 379 -9.04 -12.74 1.38
CA THR A 379 -7.96 -12.32 2.28
C THR A 379 -8.05 -10.83 2.60
N PHE A 380 -7.51 -10.41 3.74
CA PHE A 380 -7.77 -9.10 4.33
C PHE A 380 -6.49 -8.36 4.70
N GLY A 381 -6.19 -7.26 3.99
CA GLY A 381 -5.09 -6.35 4.32
C GLY A 381 -5.55 -5.26 5.29
N VAL A 382 -5.44 -5.52 6.58
CA VAL A 382 -5.96 -4.61 7.63
C VAL A 382 -4.87 -3.63 8.05
N GLY A 383 -5.08 -2.35 7.76
CA GLY A 383 -4.09 -1.29 7.98
C GLY A 383 -4.28 -0.49 9.27
N THR A 384 -4.66 0.78 9.12
CA THR A 384 -4.73 1.79 10.21
C THR A 384 -5.60 1.37 11.41
N TYR A 385 -6.60 0.49 11.22
CA TYR A 385 -7.40 -0.08 12.32
C TYR A 385 -6.60 -0.98 13.28
N LEU A 386 -5.44 -1.50 12.86
CA LEU A 386 -4.50 -2.21 13.71
C LEU A 386 -3.41 -1.27 14.25
N THR A 387 -2.79 -0.47 13.39
CA THR A 387 -1.57 0.29 13.75
C THR A 387 -1.81 1.68 14.34
N ASN A 388 -3.07 2.12 14.45
CA ASN A 388 -3.43 3.46 14.90
C ASN A 388 -4.86 3.55 15.46
N ASP A 389 -5.18 2.71 16.44
CA ASP A 389 -6.50 2.69 17.10
C ASP A 389 -6.33 2.94 18.61
N PHE A 390 -6.22 4.22 18.95
CA PHE A 390 -5.90 4.73 20.28
C PHE A 390 -7.09 5.47 20.90
N THR A 391 -7.18 5.41 22.22
CA THR A 391 -8.06 6.25 23.03
C THR A 391 -7.24 7.40 23.62
N ASN A 392 -7.78 8.61 23.55
CA ASN A 392 -7.21 9.80 24.17
C ASN A 392 -7.36 9.70 25.69
N THR A 393 -6.25 9.73 26.43
CA THR A 393 -6.17 9.41 27.87
C THR A 393 -6.88 10.42 28.76
N LYS A 394 -7.06 11.67 28.32
CA LYS A 394 -7.78 12.72 29.07
C LYS A 394 -9.29 12.69 28.86
N THR A 395 -9.76 12.29 27.68
CA THR A 395 -11.18 12.44 27.28
C THR A 395 -11.94 11.13 27.13
N GLY A 396 -11.25 9.98 27.02
CA GLY A 396 -11.88 8.69 26.73
C GLY A 396 -12.41 8.54 25.30
N LYS A 397 -12.27 9.58 24.45
CA LYS A 397 -12.61 9.54 23.02
C LYS A 397 -11.51 8.85 22.20
N LYS A 398 -11.81 8.48 20.95
CA LYS A 398 -10.80 8.02 19.99
C LYS A 398 -9.82 9.14 19.61
N SER A 399 -8.51 8.88 19.68
CA SER A 399 -7.49 9.69 19.00
C SER A 399 -7.54 9.33 17.50
N VAL A 400 -7.98 10.28 16.67
CA VAL A 400 -8.29 10.03 15.25
C VAL A 400 -7.02 10.13 14.38
N PRO A 401 -6.63 9.08 13.63
CA PRO A 401 -5.49 9.07 12.70
C PRO A 401 -5.47 10.23 11.69
N LEU A 402 -4.27 10.63 11.28
CA LEU A 402 -4.10 11.54 10.14
C LEU A 402 -4.51 10.83 8.86
N ASN A 403 -5.31 11.49 8.01
CA ASN A 403 -5.59 10.99 6.67
C ASN A 403 -4.63 11.61 5.65
N ILE A 404 -3.37 11.18 5.72
CA ILE A 404 -2.31 11.60 4.81
C ILE A 404 -2.08 10.57 3.69
N VAL A 405 -1.73 11.08 2.50
CA VAL A 405 -1.33 10.29 1.32
C VAL A 405 -0.19 10.99 0.59
N ILE A 406 0.64 10.21 -0.11
CA ILE A 406 1.57 10.66 -1.15
C ILE A 406 1.22 9.87 -2.41
N LYS A 407 1.14 10.55 -3.55
CA LYS A 407 0.78 9.92 -4.84
C LYS A 407 1.70 10.41 -5.95
N ILE A 408 1.99 9.55 -6.93
CA ILE A 408 2.67 9.97 -8.16
C ILE A 408 1.81 11.01 -8.87
N SER A 409 2.38 12.17 -9.17
CA SER A 409 1.72 13.33 -9.78
C SER A 409 2.11 13.52 -11.25
N SER A 410 3.29 13.05 -11.67
CA SER A 410 3.68 12.99 -13.08
C SER A 410 4.67 11.87 -13.37
N ALA A 411 4.69 11.37 -14.60
CA ALA A 411 5.78 10.55 -15.13
C ALA A 411 6.08 10.93 -16.58
N ALA A 412 7.36 10.89 -16.99
CA ALA A 412 7.83 11.29 -18.33
C ALA A 412 7.33 12.69 -18.76
N GLY A 413 7.18 13.62 -17.80
CA GLY A 413 6.67 14.98 -18.04
C GLY A 413 5.15 15.10 -18.23
N ARG A 414 4.37 14.02 -18.14
CA ARG A 414 2.90 14.05 -18.25
C ARG A 414 2.21 13.84 -16.88
N PRO A 415 1.04 14.46 -16.62
CA PRO A 415 0.31 14.25 -15.37
C PRO A 415 -0.09 12.78 -15.18
N ALA A 416 0.02 12.29 -13.95
CA ALA A 416 -0.44 10.98 -13.54
C ALA A 416 -1.79 11.10 -12.80
N VAL A 417 -2.77 10.27 -13.17
CA VAL A 417 -4.15 10.36 -12.65
C VAL A 417 -4.70 9.00 -12.22
N LYS A 418 -5.59 8.98 -11.23
CA LYS A 418 -6.45 7.84 -10.85
C LYS A 418 -7.91 8.26 -10.95
N ILE A 419 -8.76 7.39 -11.50
CA ILE A 419 -10.23 7.56 -11.50
C ILE A 419 -10.88 6.81 -10.33
N SER A 420 -10.47 5.56 -10.05
CA SER A 420 -11.17 4.64 -9.11
C SER A 420 -12.54 4.18 -9.64
N ASP A 421 -13.29 3.40 -8.86
CA ASP A 421 -14.70 3.06 -9.13
C ASP A 421 -15.70 4.03 -8.44
N ASN A 422 -15.23 5.16 -7.88
CA ASN A 422 -16.06 6.18 -7.24
C ASN A 422 -15.55 7.59 -7.59
N ALA A 423 -16.43 8.47 -8.08
CA ALA A 423 -16.07 9.83 -8.51
C ALA A 423 -15.40 10.69 -7.40
N GLY A 424 -15.71 10.45 -6.12
CA GLY A 424 -15.08 11.12 -4.98
C GLY A 424 -13.62 10.70 -4.69
N LYS A 425 -13.16 9.60 -5.29
CA LYS A 425 -11.78 9.07 -5.14
C LYS A 425 -10.86 9.40 -6.33
N ASN A 426 -11.33 10.19 -7.31
CA ASN A 426 -10.52 10.78 -8.38
C ASN A 426 -9.31 11.55 -7.82
N THR A 427 -8.10 11.38 -8.36
CA THR A 427 -6.93 12.22 -8.00
C THR A 427 -5.94 12.41 -9.14
N GLY A 428 -5.31 13.58 -9.18
CA GLY A 428 -4.37 14.03 -10.22
C GLY A 428 -4.84 15.36 -10.81
N ASP A 429 -4.30 15.76 -11.96
CA ASP A 429 -4.77 16.94 -12.68
C ASP A 429 -6.24 16.77 -13.15
N LYS A 430 -7.05 17.84 -12.99
CA LYS A 430 -8.48 17.83 -13.29
C LYS A 430 -8.76 17.73 -14.79
N GLU A 431 -8.02 18.47 -15.63
CA GLU A 431 -8.24 18.44 -17.08
C GLU A 431 -7.88 17.08 -17.67
N THR A 432 -6.80 16.48 -17.16
CA THR A 432 -6.37 15.12 -17.49
C THR A 432 -7.39 14.07 -17.00
N VAL A 433 -7.89 14.15 -15.76
CA VAL A 433 -8.95 13.23 -15.27
C VAL A 433 -10.17 13.29 -16.19
N GLU A 434 -10.65 14.49 -16.54
CA GLU A 434 -11.83 14.65 -17.40
C GLU A 434 -11.57 14.25 -18.85
N LYS A 435 -10.34 14.42 -19.37
CA LYS A 435 -9.92 13.86 -20.66
C LYS A 435 -10.02 12.33 -20.63
N VAL A 436 -9.43 11.68 -19.62
CA VAL A 436 -9.34 10.22 -19.54
C VAL A 436 -10.73 9.58 -19.34
N LYS A 437 -11.61 10.17 -18.52
CA LYS A 437 -13.02 9.73 -18.43
C LYS A 437 -13.70 9.66 -19.81
N ARG A 438 -13.56 10.73 -20.61
CA ARG A 438 -14.11 10.79 -21.98
C ARG A 438 -13.41 9.82 -22.94
N GLU A 439 -12.10 9.63 -22.80
CA GLU A 439 -11.29 8.75 -23.66
C GLU A 439 -11.68 7.27 -23.47
N LEU A 440 -11.95 6.83 -22.24
CA LEU A 440 -12.30 5.46 -21.88
C LEU A 440 -13.82 5.14 -21.96
N GLY A 441 -14.65 6.18 -21.98
CA GLY A 441 -16.11 6.06 -21.85
C GLY A 441 -16.54 5.69 -20.42
N TYR A 442 -15.88 6.26 -19.41
CA TYR A 442 -16.15 6.01 -18.00
C TYR A 442 -17.54 6.52 -17.60
N VAL A 443 -18.29 5.71 -16.84
CA VAL A 443 -19.62 6.04 -16.31
C VAL A 443 -19.51 6.21 -14.80
N GLU A 444 -19.84 7.39 -14.29
CA GLU A 444 -19.71 7.68 -12.86
C GLU A 444 -20.70 6.88 -12.00
N ARG A 445 -20.25 6.54 -10.79
CA ARG A 445 -21.02 5.87 -9.75
C ARG A 445 -20.71 6.53 -8.41
N GLU A 446 -21.75 6.80 -7.65
CA GLU A 446 -21.65 7.30 -6.27
C GLU A 446 -21.75 6.12 -5.28
N TRP A 447 -20.95 6.17 -4.21
CA TRP A 447 -21.05 5.23 -3.09
C TRP A 447 -20.86 5.99 -1.78
N LYS A 448 -21.81 5.82 -0.86
CA LYS A 448 -22.01 6.72 0.31
C LYS A 448 -20.87 6.71 1.32
N GLU A 449 -20.13 5.62 1.43
CA GLU A 449 -18.94 5.53 2.30
C GLU A 449 -17.65 5.99 1.60
N GLY A 450 -17.75 6.57 0.39
CA GLY A 450 -16.61 7.05 -0.39
C GLY A 450 -15.98 8.36 0.09
N ASP A 451 -16.63 9.09 1.02
CA ASP A 451 -16.08 10.34 1.57
C ASP A 451 -14.85 10.05 2.43
N GLU A 452 -13.68 10.37 1.89
CA GLU A 452 -12.42 10.13 2.58
C GLU A 452 -12.15 11.14 3.73
N THR A 453 -12.90 12.23 3.86
CA THR A 453 -12.60 13.28 4.86
C THR A 453 -12.87 12.82 6.30
N SER A 454 -13.95 12.09 6.57
CA SER A 454 -14.26 11.51 7.90
C SER A 454 -13.93 10.02 8.04
N ARG A 455 -13.05 9.48 7.17
CA ARG A 455 -12.75 8.04 6.98
C ARG A 455 -12.28 7.28 8.23
N TRP A 456 -11.90 7.97 9.32
CA TRP A 456 -11.49 7.36 10.60
C TRP A 456 -12.29 7.85 11.82
N GLY A 457 -13.34 8.65 11.59
CA GLY A 457 -14.12 9.36 12.60
C GLY A 457 -14.05 10.89 12.49
N LYS A 458 -14.73 11.58 13.39
CA LYS A 458 -14.58 13.01 13.69
C LYS A 458 -14.12 13.15 15.15
N ALA A 459 -13.41 14.23 15.47
CA ALA A 459 -12.88 14.50 16.82
C ALA A 459 -13.96 14.99 17.82
#